data_AF-A0A7V5VLK2-F1
#
_entry.id   AF-A0A7V5VLK2-F1
#
_cell.length_a   1.000
_cell.length_b   1.000
_cell.length_c   1.000
_cell.angle_alpha   90.00
_cell.angle_beta   90.00
_cell.angle_gamma   90.00
#
_symmetry.space_group_name_H-M   'P 1'
#
loop_
_entity.id
_entity.type
_entity.pdbx_description
1 polymer ?
#
loop_
_entity_poly.entity_id
_entity_poly.type
_entity_poly.pdbx_seq_one_letter_code
_entity_poly.pdbx_strand_id
1 'polypeptide(L)'
;MDREYLRALLSPLEATKSYRPKLGQGGQRAVSAAEFQKIFGEDPFYQWMGLDLPEVYIAHRVAGGITSLYRQLGIGCERLLRKILKDTLDLSELDLRWGYSVEEGGRTRRINLDAHISLAKVANPDVVGRVRNWINAQRQARSIAAELTGVVFEIRQGYKSKDSKRQNADIISASRAYQNSLLPCMLVLSQQIDSDVRARYHNAGWVILTGSLESEALVSTYAFMKDVIGYDLAAFFERNQEAIRQQVHEVVRTLFQGGDV
;
A
#
# COMPACT_ATOMS: atom_id res chain seq x y z
N MET A 1 -17.64 -12.70 -0.74
CA MET A 1 -16.76 -11.58 -0.32
C MET A 1 -15.36 -11.74 -0.91
N ASP A 2 -14.61 -12.79 -0.54
CA ASP A 2 -13.23 -13.03 -1.00
C ASP A 2 -13.03 -12.98 -2.53
N ARG A 3 -13.95 -13.52 -3.34
CA ARG A 3 -13.85 -13.45 -4.81
C ARG A 3 -13.83 -12.02 -5.36
N GLU A 4 -14.59 -11.11 -4.75
CA GLU A 4 -14.61 -9.71 -5.18
C GLU A 4 -13.36 -8.96 -4.72
N TYR A 5 -12.82 -9.31 -3.56
CA TYR A 5 -11.54 -8.80 -3.06
C TYR A 5 -10.38 -9.28 -3.92
N LEU A 6 -10.36 -10.56 -4.26
CA LEU A 6 -9.39 -11.12 -5.18
C LEU A 6 -9.48 -10.44 -6.55
N ARG A 7 -10.69 -10.18 -7.07
CA ARG A 7 -10.88 -9.42 -8.31
C ARG A 7 -10.38 -7.97 -8.19
N ALA A 8 -10.64 -7.30 -7.06
CA ALA A 8 -10.15 -5.94 -6.82
C ALA A 8 -8.62 -5.87 -6.84
N LEU A 9 -7.97 -6.87 -6.24
CA LEU A 9 -6.52 -7.04 -6.23
C LEU A 9 -5.94 -7.35 -7.62
N LEU A 10 -6.52 -8.31 -8.33
CA LEU A 10 -5.91 -8.88 -9.54
C LEU A 10 -6.31 -8.16 -10.84
N SER A 11 -7.50 -7.56 -10.92
CA SER A 11 -7.97 -6.91 -12.17
C SER A 11 -7.04 -5.84 -12.75
N PRO A 12 -6.27 -5.04 -11.96
CA PRO A 12 -5.29 -4.12 -12.54
C PRO A 12 -4.14 -4.82 -13.27
N LEU A 13 -3.81 -6.07 -12.89
CA LEU A 13 -2.72 -6.82 -13.51
C LEU A 13 -2.99 -7.14 -14.98
N GLU A 14 -4.25 -7.24 -15.38
CA GLU A 14 -4.65 -7.45 -16.78
C GLU A 14 -4.15 -6.31 -17.70
N ALA A 15 -4.07 -5.08 -17.19
CA ALA A 15 -3.53 -3.94 -17.95
C ALA A 15 -2.05 -4.15 -18.29
N THR A 16 -1.31 -4.93 -17.49
CA THR A 16 0.11 -5.24 -17.73
C THR A 16 0.33 -6.05 -19.00
N LYS A 17 -0.64 -6.91 -19.38
CA LYS A 17 -0.55 -7.74 -20.60
C LYS A 17 -0.50 -6.91 -21.89
N SER A 18 -0.98 -5.66 -21.85
CA SER A 18 -0.99 -4.72 -22.98
C SER A 18 0.18 -3.73 -22.98
N TYR A 19 1.03 -3.75 -21.95
CA TYR A 19 2.11 -2.77 -21.79
C TYR A 19 3.32 -3.10 -22.67
N ARG A 20 3.72 -2.16 -23.53
CA ARG A 20 4.98 -2.23 -24.29
C ARG A 20 6.07 -1.44 -23.55
N PRO A 21 7.24 -2.05 -23.22
CA PRO A 21 8.29 -1.35 -22.49
C PRO A 21 8.93 -0.25 -23.35
N LYS A 22 9.22 0.90 -22.72
CA LYS A 22 10.15 1.90 -23.27
C LYS A 22 11.54 1.56 -22.76
N LEU A 23 12.46 1.22 -23.66
CA LEU A 23 13.86 0.94 -23.32
C LEU A 23 14.50 2.21 -22.75
N GLY A 24 14.82 2.18 -21.46
CA GLY A 24 15.58 3.23 -20.77
C GLY A 24 16.90 2.66 -20.28
N GLN A 25 18.01 3.32 -20.60
CA GLN A 25 19.34 3.01 -20.07
C GLN A 25 19.44 3.53 -18.63
N GLY A 26 19.89 2.71 -17.69
CA GLY A 26 20.24 3.17 -16.34
C GLY A 26 20.51 2.03 -15.38
N GLY A 27 21.79 1.78 -15.08
CA GLY A 27 22.24 0.72 -14.19
C GLY A 27 22.17 1.07 -12.70
N GLN A 28 22.00 0.03 -11.87
CA GLN A 28 22.48 -0.07 -10.50
C GLN A 28 22.90 -1.52 -10.22
N ARG A 29 23.88 -1.69 -9.32
CA ARG A 29 24.58 -2.94 -8.96
C ARG A 29 23.68 -4.18 -9.02
N ALA A 30 24.06 -5.15 -9.85
CA ALA A 30 23.30 -6.39 -10.04
C ALA A 30 23.22 -7.18 -8.72
N VAL A 31 22.03 -7.30 -8.15
CA VAL A 31 21.75 -8.19 -7.02
C VAL A 31 21.77 -9.63 -7.54
N SER A 32 22.49 -10.52 -6.86
CA SER A 32 22.53 -11.93 -7.26
C SER A 32 21.16 -12.59 -7.10
N ALA A 33 20.91 -13.70 -7.83
CA ALA A 33 19.64 -14.42 -7.72
C ALA A 33 19.36 -14.89 -6.29
N ALA A 34 20.41 -15.28 -5.56
CA ALA A 34 20.34 -15.70 -4.17
C ALA A 34 19.98 -14.54 -3.22
N GLU A 35 20.57 -13.36 -3.40
CA GLU A 35 20.21 -12.17 -2.61
C GLU A 35 18.79 -11.67 -2.92
N PHE A 36 18.35 -11.79 -4.18
CA PHE A 36 16.99 -11.49 -4.57
C PHE A 36 15.99 -12.45 -3.91
N GLN A 37 16.23 -13.76 -3.98
CA GLN A 37 15.38 -14.75 -3.29
C GLN A 37 15.38 -14.55 -1.78
N LYS A 38 16.49 -14.13 -1.18
CA LYS A 38 16.54 -13.82 0.24
C LYS A 38 15.68 -12.61 0.61
N ILE A 39 15.87 -11.48 -0.08
CA ILE A 39 15.14 -10.23 0.21
C ILE A 39 13.63 -10.38 -0.07
N PHE A 40 13.27 -11.11 -1.12
CA PHE A 40 11.87 -11.28 -1.52
C PHE A 40 11.19 -12.48 -0.85
N GLY A 41 11.96 -13.49 -0.45
CA GLY A 41 11.46 -14.68 0.23
C GLY A 41 11.31 -14.53 1.73
N GLU A 42 11.91 -13.54 2.39
CA GLU A 42 11.69 -13.29 3.83
C GLU A 42 10.48 -12.35 4.09
N ASP A 43 9.92 -11.76 3.03
CA ASP A 43 8.77 -10.85 3.13
C ASP A 43 7.45 -11.60 2.86
N PRO A 44 6.53 -11.69 3.85
CA PRO A 44 5.29 -12.44 3.72
C PRO A 44 4.43 -11.98 2.53
N PHE A 45 4.35 -10.67 2.32
CA PHE A 45 3.55 -10.11 1.23
C PHE A 45 4.12 -10.51 -0.13
N TYR A 46 5.45 -10.45 -0.30
CA TYR A 46 6.07 -10.83 -1.56
C TYR A 46 5.94 -12.33 -1.86
N GLN A 47 6.01 -13.19 -0.84
CA GLN A 47 5.69 -14.61 -0.99
C GLN A 47 4.23 -14.84 -1.41
N TRP A 48 3.28 -14.17 -0.79
CA TRP A 48 1.87 -14.32 -1.18
C TRP A 48 1.60 -13.84 -2.60
N MET A 49 2.29 -12.77 -3.03
CA MET A 49 2.16 -12.22 -4.38
C MET A 49 2.92 -13.02 -5.44
N GLY A 50 3.80 -13.95 -5.07
CA GLY A 50 4.63 -14.67 -6.05
C GLY A 50 5.77 -13.84 -6.62
N LEU A 51 6.23 -12.82 -5.88
CA LEU A 51 7.33 -11.95 -6.29
C LEU A 51 8.71 -12.56 -6.01
N ASP A 52 8.74 -13.65 -5.25
CA ASP A 52 9.88 -14.52 -4.98
C ASP A 52 10.18 -15.52 -6.12
N LEU A 53 9.29 -15.62 -7.13
CA LEU A 53 9.44 -16.55 -8.23
C LEU A 53 10.68 -16.26 -9.10
N PRO A 54 11.43 -17.29 -9.56
CA PRO A 54 12.61 -17.12 -10.43
C PRO A 54 12.32 -16.32 -11.70
N GLU A 55 11.14 -16.47 -12.29
CA GLU A 55 10.71 -15.75 -13.50
C GLU A 55 10.58 -14.24 -13.24
N VAL A 56 10.17 -13.84 -12.03
CA VAL A 56 10.12 -12.43 -11.61
C VAL A 56 11.53 -11.87 -11.51
N TYR A 57 12.49 -12.64 -10.98
CA TYR A 57 13.90 -12.25 -10.96
C TYR A 57 14.47 -12.06 -12.37
N ILE A 58 14.17 -12.99 -13.29
CA ILE A 58 14.57 -12.87 -14.70
C ILE A 58 13.93 -11.59 -15.30
N ALA A 59 12.69 -11.26 -14.93
CA ALA A 59 12.00 -10.09 -15.46
C ALA A 59 12.69 -8.80 -14.99
N HIS A 60 13.15 -8.75 -13.73
CA HIS A 60 13.98 -7.64 -13.23
C HIS A 60 15.28 -7.46 -14.03
N ARG A 61 15.88 -8.55 -14.51
CA ARG A 61 17.15 -8.51 -15.25
C ARG A 61 17.00 -8.15 -16.72
N VAL A 62 15.93 -8.61 -17.37
CA VAL A 62 15.82 -8.62 -18.85
C VAL A 62 14.86 -7.55 -19.36
N ALA A 63 13.81 -7.20 -18.61
CA ALA A 63 12.70 -6.42 -19.14
C ALA A 63 12.28 -5.29 -18.20
N GLY A 64 12.37 -4.04 -18.67
CA GLY A 64 11.84 -2.86 -17.96
C GLY A 64 10.32 -2.88 -17.66
N GLY A 65 9.61 -3.96 -18.02
CA GLY A 65 8.19 -4.21 -17.74
C GLY A 65 7.85 -4.50 -16.27
N ILE A 66 8.84 -4.86 -15.44
CA ILE A 66 8.63 -5.13 -14.00
C ILE A 66 8.06 -3.91 -13.26
N THR A 67 8.45 -2.70 -13.67
CA THR A 67 7.92 -1.43 -13.11
C THR A 67 6.41 -1.31 -13.33
N SER A 68 5.90 -1.81 -14.47
CA SER A 68 4.46 -1.82 -14.75
C SER A 68 3.73 -2.82 -13.85
N LEU A 69 4.30 -4.02 -13.62
CA LEU A 69 3.75 -5.01 -12.69
C LEU A 69 3.59 -4.43 -11.29
N TYR A 70 4.65 -3.85 -10.71
CA TYR A 70 4.58 -3.25 -9.38
C TYR A 70 3.59 -2.09 -9.26
N ARG A 71 3.48 -1.28 -10.31
CA ARG A 71 2.49 -0.21 -10.36
C ARG A 71 1.07 -0.77 -10.33
N GLN A 72 0.79 -1.81 -11.12
CA GLN A 72 -0.53 -2.44 -11.14
C GLN A 72 -0.83 -3.18 -9.83
N LEU A 73 0.16 -3.85 -9.23
CA LEU A 73 0.03 -4.42 -7.88
C LEU A 73 -0.28 -3.34 -6.84
N GLY A 74 0.36 -2.18 -6.91
CA GLY A 74 0.05 -1.03 -6.06
C GLY A 74 -1.42 -0.59 -6.19
N ILE A 75 -1.91 -0.45 -7.42
CA ILE A 75 -3.32 -0.12 -7.70
C ILE A 75 -4.26 -1.22 -7.16
N GLY A 76 -3.88 -2.49 -7.32
CA GLY A 76 -4.64 -3.63 -6.80
C GLY A 76 -4.75 -3.62 -5.27
N CYS A 77 -3.64 -3.36 -4.59
CA CYS A 77 -3.60 -3.26 -3.13
C CYS A 77 -4.46 -2.10 -2.61
N GLU A 78 -4.38 -0.94 -3.27
CA GLU A 78 -5.24 0.21 -2.95
C GLU A 78 -6.72 -0.16 -3.07
N ARG A 79 -7.12 -0.73 -4.22
CA ARG A 79 -8.50 -1.16 -4.48
C ARG A 79 -8.99 -2.19 -3.47
N LEU A 80 -8.15 -3.18 -3.15
CA LEU A 80 -8.45 -4.21 -2.18
C LEU A 80 -8.72 -3.60 -0.79
N LEU A 81 -7.80 -2.78 -0.28
CA LEU A 81 -7.94 -2.20 1.05
C LEU A 81 -9.11 -1.22 1.12
N ARG A 82 -9.32 -0.38 0.10
CA ARG A 82 -10.50 0.50 0.04
C ARG A 82 -11.79 -0.30 0.11
N LYS A 83 -11.89 -1.42 -0.62
CA LYS A 83 -13.08 -2.27 -0.61
C LYS A 83 -13.27 -2.98 0.74
N ILE A 84 -12.19 -3.47 1.36
CA ILE A 84 -12.27 -4.05 2.71
C ILE A 84 -12.75 -2.99 3.72
N LEU A 85 -12.17 -1.79 3.71
CA LEU A 85 -12.57 -0.71 4.62
C LEU A 85 -14.03 -0.33 4.40
N LYS A 86 -14.46 -0.21 3.14
CA LYS A 86 -15.86 0.05 2.78
C LYS A 86 -16.80 -0.98 3.39
N ASP A 87 -16.56 -2.25 3.08
CA ASP A 87 -17.46 -3.35 3.40
C ASP A 87 -17.43 -3.66 4.91
N THR A 88 -16.26 -3.57 5.55
CA THR A 88 -16.09 -3.89 6.99
C THR A 88 -16.62 -2.78 7.90
N LEU A 89 -16.52 -1.52 7.47
CA LEU A 89 -16.90 -0.36 8.27
C LEU A 89 -18.26 0.22 7.86
N ASP A 90 -18.92 -0.39 6.87
CA ASP A 90 -20.17 0.07 6.24
C ASP A 90 -20.09 1.54 5.77
N LEU A 91 -18.97 1.91 5.16
CA LEU A 91 -18.72 3.26 4.66
C LEU A 91 -19.16 3.40 3.20
N SER A 92 -19.60 4.59 2.81
CA SER A 92 -19.80 4.88 1.39
C SER A 92 -18.48 5.19 0.67
N GLU A 93 -18.50 5.16 -0.65
CA GLU A 93 -17.37 5.66 -1.47
C GLU A 93 -17.04 7.13 -1.17
N LEU A 94 -18.02 7.92 -0.74
CA LEU A 94 -17.81 9.32 -0.40
C LEU A 94 -17.10 9.45 0.94
N ASP A 95 -17.47 8.62 1.93
CA ASP A 95 -16.85 8.66 3.26
C ASP A 95 -15.37 8.25 3.21
N LEU A 96 -15.01 7.32 2.32
CA LEU A 96 -13.63 6.90 2.09
C LEU A 96 -12.77 7.93 1.35
N ARG A 97 -13.37 8.96 0.74
CA ARG A 97 -12.62 9.98 0.00
C ARG A 97 -12.16 11.08 0.93
N TRP A 98 -10.86 11.34 0.91
CA TRP A 98 -10.30 12.56 1.47
C TRP A 98 -9.28 13.17 0.51
N GLY A 99 -9.26 14.50 0.49
CA GLY A 99 -8.33 15.26 -0.33
C GLY A 99 -8.44 16.74 -0.06
N TYR A 100 -7.42 17.48 -0.46
CA TYR A 100 -7.29 18.92 -0.26
C TYR A 100 -6.86 19.59 -1.57
N SER A 101 -7.13 20.88 -1.67
CA SER A 101 -6.71 21.69 -2.80
C SER A 101 -5.39 22.39 -2.49
N VAL A 102 -4.52 22.46 -3.51
CA VAL A 102 -3.31 23.28 -3.50
C VAL A 102 -3.36 24.26 -4.67
N GLU A 103 -2.89 25.48 -4.44
CA GLU A 103 -2.66 26.46 -5.50
C GLU A 103 -1.23 26.29 -6.03
N GLU A 104 -1.08 26.00 -7.31
CA GLU A 104 0.22 25.87 -7.97
C GLU A 104 0.19 26.58 -9.32
N GLY A 105 1.00 27.63 -9.47
CA GLY A 105 1.07 28.40 -10.73
C GLY A 105 -0.24 29.04 -11.16
N GLY A 106 -1.07 29.49 -10.20
CA GLY A 106 -2.39 30.10 -10.48
C GLY A 106 -3.48 29.11 -10.86
N ARG A 107 -3.26 27.80 -10.67
CA ARG A 107 -4.26 26.75 -10.85
C ARG A 107 -4.47 25.98 -9.54
N THR A 108 -5.73 25.76 -9.21
CA THR A 108 -6.12 24.87 -8.12
C THR A 108 -6.00 23.41 -8.57
N ARG A 109 -5.16 22.63 -7.90
CA ARG A 109 -5.06 21.18 -8.07
C ARG A 109 -5.58 20.48 -6.82
N ARG A 110 -6.43 19.46 -7.00
CA ARG A 110 -6.85 18.58 -5.91
C ARG A 110 -5.87 17.42 -5.73
N ILE A 111 -5.42 17.21 -4.49
CA ILE A 111 -4.64 16.05 -4.05
C ILE A 111 -5.57 15.17 -3.23
N ASN A 112 -5.64 13.88 -3.54
CA ASN A 112 -6.43 12.91 -2.78
C ASN A 112 -5.50 11.87 -2.18
N LEU A 113 -5.87 11.36 -1.00
CA LEU A 113 -5.28 10.17 -0.42
C LEU A 113 -6.14 8.95 -0.72
N ASP A 114 -5.57 7.79 -0.45
CA ASP A 114 -6.11 6.51 -0.89
C ASP A 114 -7.35 6.10 -0.12
N ALA A 115 -7.42 6.39 1.19
CA ALA A 115 -8.62 6.12 2.00
C ALA A 115 -8.75 7.06 3.21
N HIS A 116 -9.93 7.06 3.82
CA HIS A 116 -10.25 7.86 4.99
C HIS A 116 -11.26 7.13 5.88
N ILE A 117 -11.05 7.20 7.20
CA ILE A 117 -12.02 6.75 8.20
C ILE A 117 -12.32 7.93 9.10
N SER A 118 -13.57 8.41 9.06
CA SER A 118 -14.08 9.33 10.07
C SER A 118 -14.79 8.55 11.17
N LEU A 119 -14.41 8.77 12.44
CA LEU A 119 -15.06 8.11 13.58
C LEU A 119 -16.56 8.43 13.66
N ALA A 120 -16.99 9.58 13.13
CA ALA A 120 -18.40 10.00 13.12
C ALA A 120 -19.23 9.29 12.03
N LYS A 121 -18.59 8.60 11.08
CA LYS A 121 -19.26 7.92 9.96
C LYS A 121 -19.35 6.41 10.13
N VAL A 122 -18.57 5.83 11.04
CA VAL A 122 -18.63 4.40 11.34
C VAL A 122 -19.83 4.12 12.24
N ALA A 123 -20.77 3.30 11.77
CA ALA A 123 -22.02 3.03 12.50
C ALA A 123 -21.83 2.12 13.72
N ASN A 124 -20.89 1.16 13.64
CA ASN A 124 -20.67 0.18 14.70
C ASN A 124 -19.84 0.79 15.87
N PRO A 125 -20.40 0.91 17.09
CA PRO A 125 -19.72 1.55 18.22
C PRO A 125 -18.48 0.79 18.70
N ASP A 126 -18.45 -0.54 18.57
CA ASP A 126 -17.28 -1.34 18.96
C ASP A 126 -16.11 -1.07 18.03
N VAL A 127 -16.38 -0.94 16.72
CA VAL A 127 -15.39 -0.56 15.71
C VAL A 127 -14.88 0.85 15.98
N VAL A 128 -15.78 1.80 16.26
CA VAL A 128 -15.41 3.17 16.66
C VAL A 128 -14.48 3.14 17.89
N GLY A 129 -14.79 2.32 18.88
CA GLY A 129 -13.96 2.12 20.07
C GLY A 129 -12.56 1.64 19.73
N ARG A 130 -12.43 0.58 18.91
CA ARG A 130 -11.12 0.04 18.50
C ARG A 130 -10.29 1.05 17.71
N VAL A 131 -10.90 1.72 16.72
CA VAL A 131 -10.21 2.74 15.90
C VAL A 131 -9.78 3.93 16.77
N ARG A 132 -10.66 4.43 17.66
CA ARG A 132 -10.33 5.54 18.57
C ARG A 132 -9.20 5.16 19.52
N ASN A 133 -9.24 3.96 20.10
CA ASN A 133 -8.18 3.48 21.00
C ASN A 133 -6.84 3.37 20.26
N TRP A 134 -6.84 2.85 19.04
CA TRP A 134 -5.65 2.79 18.21
C TRP A 134 -5.11 4.20 17.87
N ILE A 135 -5.97 5.15 17.49
CA ILE A 135 -5.59 6.55 17.26
C ILE A 135 -4.95 7.14 18.52
N ASN A 136 -5.55 6.93 19.70
CA ASN A 136 -5.03 7.47 20.96
C ASN A 136 -3.69 6.84 21.35
N ALA A 137 -3.52 5.54 21.13
CA ALA A 137 -2.24 4.88 21.34
C ALA A 137 -1.14 5.43 20.41
N GLN A 138 -1.47 5.67 19.14
CA GLN A 138 -0.56 6.35 18.20
C GLN A 138 -0.24 7.78 18.65
N ARG A 139 -1.25 8.53 19.13
CA ARG A 139 -1.03 9.88 19.67
C ARG A 139 -0.07 9.87 20.85
N GLN A 140 -0.24 8.94 21.78
CA GLN A 140 0.62 8.81 22.94
C GLN A 140 2.04 8.43 22.56
N ALA A 141 2.22 7.41 21.71
CA ALA A 141 3.53 6.96 21.25
C ALA A 141 4.32 8.06 20.50
N ARG A 142 3.60 9.05 19.97
CA ARG A 142 4.17 10.10 19.12
C ARG A 142 4.05 11.51 19.71
N SER A 143 3.60 11.62 20.96
CA SER A 143 3.38 12.89 21.66
C SER A 143 2.52 13.90 20.87
N ILE A 144 1.49 13.40 20.17
CA ILE A 144 0.57 14.23 19.39
C ILE A 144 -0.50 14.81 20.33
N ALA A 145 -0.40 16.11 20.61
CA ALA A 145 -1.30 16.80 21.52
C ALA A 145 -2.74 16.92 20.98
N ALA A 146 -2.90 17.15 19.67
CA ALA A 146 -4.21 17.40 19.06
C ALA A 146 -5.13 16.18 19.17
N GLU A 147 -6.40 16.41 19.51
CA GLU A 147 -7.47 15.40 19.39
C GLU A 147 -7.72 15.10 17.90
N LEU A 148 -7.87 13.82 17.57
CA LEU A 148 -8.03 13.37 16.18
C LEU A 148 -9.39 12.69 16.00
N THR A 149 -10.08 13.03 14.92
CA THR A 149 -11.45 12.60 14.62
C THR A 149 -11.51 11.46 13.59
N GLY A 150 -10.35 11.04 13.08
CA GLY A 150 -10.24 10.02 12.05
C GLY A 150 -8.81 9.80 11.57
N VAL A 151 -8.70 9.01 10.51
CA VAL A 151 -7.43 8.60 9.90
C VAL A 151 -7.53 8.77 8.38
N VAL A 152 -6.45 9.21 7.74
CA VAL A 152 -6.29 9.19 6.29
C VAL A 152 -5.12 8.30 5.92
N PHE A 153 -5.25 7.60 4.80
CA PHE A 153 -4.32 6.54 4.43
C PHE A 153 -3.64 6.82 3.10
N GLU A 154 -2.33 6.57 3.07
CA GLU A 154 -1.60 6.28 1.84
C GLU A 154 -1.25 4.78 1.84
N ILE A 155 -1.69 4.05 0.82
CA ILE A 155 -1.56 2.61 0.69
C ILE A 155 -0.43 2.29 -0.27
N ARG A 156 0.49 1.41 0.17
CA ARG A 156 1.69 1.06 -0.57
C ARG A 156 1.91 -0.45 -0.50
N GLN A 157 2.07 -1.11 -1.64
CA GLN A 157 2.55 -2.50 -1.63
C GLN A 157 4.00 -2.62 -1.10
N GLY A 158 4.78 -1.55 -1.24
CA GLY A 158 6.16 -1.37 -0.79
C GLY A 158 6.61 0.03 -1.22
N TYR A 159 7.64 0.59 -0.58
CA TYR A 159 8.08 1.97 -0.85
C TYR A 159 9.60 2.08 -1.03
N LYS A 160 10.04 2.18 -2.29
CA LYS A 160 11.46 2.34 -2.67
C LYS A 160 11.75 3.64 -3.43
N SER A 161 10.74 4.49 -3.61
CA SER A 161 10.85 5.70 -4.44
C SER A 161 11.71 6.77 -3.77
N LYS A 162 12.86 7.10 -4.37
CA LYS A 162 13.68 8.26 -3.98
C LYS A 162 13.32 9.54 -4.76
N ASP A 163 12.20 9.53 -5.48
CA ASP A 163 11.69 10.72 -6.18
C ASP A 163 11.29 11.83 -5.18
N SER A 164 12.04 12.93 -5.22
CA SER A 164 11.90 14.04 -4.26
C SER A 164 10.55 14.74 -4.36
N LYS A 165 9.95 14.80 -5.56
CA LYS A 165 8.62 15.41 -5.78
C LYS A 165 7.54 14.63 -5.05
N ARG A 166 7.51 13.31 -5.23
CA ARG A 166 6.57 12.42 -4.52
C ARG A 166 6.73 12.52 -3.01
N GLN A 167 7.97 12.50 -2.52
CA GLN A 167 8.21 12.60 -1.08
C GLN A 167 7.75 13.93 -0.49
N ASN A 168 7.97 15.04 -1.20
CA ASN A 168 7.50 16.35 -0.76
C ASN A 168 5.96 16.42 -0.74
N ALA A 169 5.29 15.82 -1.71
CA ALA A 169 3.82 15.74 -1.73
C ALA A 169 3.26 14.92 -0.55
N ASP A 170 3.88 13.78 -0.24
CA ASP A 170 3.50 12.94 0.91
C ASP A 170 3.70 13.72 2.24
N ILE A 171 4.80 14.47 2.39
CA ILE A 171 5.06 15.30 3.58
C ILE A 171 4.01 16.40 3.75
N ILE A 172 3.66 17.10 2.67
CA ILE A 172 2.61 18.13 2.71
C ILE A 172 1.27 17.50 3.09
N SER A 173 0.98 16.30 2.59
CA SER A 173 -0.26 15.58 2.89
C SER A 173 -0.42 15.30 4.39
N ALA A 174 0.64 14.89 5.09
CA ALA A 174 0.58 14.70 6.53
C ALA A 174 0.23 15.98 7.29
N SER A 175 0.86 17.10 6.93
CA SER A 175 0.54 18.40 7.55
C SER A 175 -0.92 18.79 7.32
N ARG A 176 -1.44 18.58 6.10
CA ARG A 176 -2.84 18.85 5.77
C ARG A 176 -3.83 17.94 6.51
N ALA A 177 -3.47 16.68 6.74
CA ALA A 177 -4.27 15.77 7.55
C ALA A 177 -4.42 16.28 8.99
N TYR A 178 -3.30 16.65 9.63
CA TYR A 178 -3.33 17.19 11.00
C TYR A 178 -4.12 18.50 11.11
N GLN A 179 -4.02 19.39 10.13
CA GLN A 179 -4.84 20.62 10.07
C GLN A 179 -6.35 20.33 10.03
N ASN A 180 -6.75 19.12 9.62
CA ASN A 180 -8.14 18.66 9.59
C ASN A 180 -8.47 17.68 10.72
N SER A 181 -7.63 17.60 11.77
CA SER A 181 -7.78 16.67 12.90
C SER A 181 -7.78 15.20 12.48
N LEU A 182 -7.01 14.84 11.44
CA LEU A 182 -6.89 13.47 10.94
C LEU A 182 -5.47 12.97 11.15
N LEU A 183 -5.35 11.71 11.59
CA LEU A 183 -4.07 11.01 11.68
C LEU A 183 -3.62 10.58 10.27
N PRO A 184 -2.48 11.05 9.74
CA PRO A 184 -1.92 10.49 8.51
C PRO A 184 -1.24 9.15 8.78
N CYS A 185 -1.67 8.10 8.09
CA CYS A 185 -1.14 6.75 8.21
C CYS A 185 -0.70 6.18 6.85
N MET A 186 0.55 5.74 6.75
CA MET A 186 1.05 5.01 5.60
C MET A 186 0.93 3.51 5.87
N LEU A 187 0.04 2.85 5.14
CA LEU A 187 -0.15 1.40 5.19
C LEU A 187 0.75 0.74 4.15
N VAL A 188 1.85 0.15 4.59
CA VAL A 188 2.75 -0.62 3.73
C VAL A 188 2.45 -2.11 3.89
N LEU A 189 2.10 -2.79 2.80
CA LEU A 189 1.76 -4.22 2.84
C LEU A 189 3.00 -5.13 2.95
N SER A 190 4.17 -4.68 2.50
CA SER A 190 5.44 -5.39 2.71
C SER A 190 6.24 -4.78 3.86
N GLN A 191 7.32 -5.44 4.26
CA GLN A 191 8.36 -4.89 5.12
C GLN A 191 9.29 -3.93 4.37
N GLN A 192 9.11 -3.80 3.04
CA GLN A 192 10.02 -3.08 2.16
C GLN A 192 9.71 -1.59 2.12
N ILE A 193 10.32 -0.85 3.04
CA ILE A 193 10.45 0.61 3.00
C ILE A 193 11.91 1.01 3.23
N ASP A 194 12.45 1.88 2.38
CA ASP A 194 13.80 2.43 2.57
C ASP A 194 13.91 3.16 3.92
N SER A 195 14.97 2.90 4.68
CA SER A 195 15.13 3.40 6.05
C SER A 195 15.17 4.93 6.13
N ASP A 196 15.78 5.59 5.15
CA ASP A 196 15.90 7.04 5.11
C ASP A 196 14.53 7.67 4.81
N VAL A 197 13.79 7.06 3.88
CA VAL A 197 12.40 7.47 3.59
C VAL A 197 11.51 7.25 4.81
N ARG A 198 11.62 6.11 5.48
CA ARG A 198 10.85 5.81 6.70
C ARG A 198 11.11 6.86 7.77
N ALA A 199 12.38 7.16 8.04
CA ALA A 199 12.77 8.18 9.02
C ALA A 199 12.23 9.56 8.62
N ARG A 200 12.33 9.93 7.34
CA ARG A 200 11.84 11.21 6.82
C ARG A 200 10.32 11.36 7.02
N TYR A 201 9.54 10.33 6.70
CA TYR A 201 8.08 10.35 6.84
C TYR A 201 7.64 10.29 8.29
N HIS A 202 8.33 9.49 9.10
CA HIS A 202 8.13 9.51 10.54
C HIS A 202 8.34 10.93 11.08
N ASN A 203 9.44 11.60 10.75
CA ASN A 203 9.70 12.97 11.19
C ASN A 203 8.69 13.99 10.66
N ALA A 204 8.06 13.73 9.52
CA ALA A 204 6.97 14.54 8.96
C ALA A 204 5.59 14.25 9.60
N GLY A 205 5.53 13.34 10.59
CA GLY A 205 4.30 13.04 11.33
C GLY A 205 3.45 11.91 10.75
N TRP A 206 3.93 11.16 9.74
CA TRP A 206 3.24 9.94 9.28
C TRP A 206 3.37 8.81 10.29
N VAL A 207 2.27 8.19 10.68
CA VAL A 207 2.29 6.83 11.24
C VAL A 207 2.62 5.88 10.10
N ILE A 208 3.52 4.93 10.31
CA ILE A 208 3.94 4.00 9.26
C ILE A 208 3.73 2.58 9.79
N LEU A 209 2.82 1.87 9.15
CA LEU A 209 2.57 0.46 9.37
C LEU A 209 3.26 -0.34 8.27
N THR A 210 3.84 -1.49 8.63
CA THR A 210 4.59 -2.36 7.73
C THR A 210 4.01 -3.76 7.69
N GLY A 211 4.33 -4.52 6.64
CA GLY A 211 3.87 -5.88 6.42
C GLY A 211 4.49 -6.94 7.32
N SER A 212 4.73 -6.67 8.60
CA SER A 212 5.19 -7.68 9.55
C SER A 212 4.01 -8.52 10.07
N LEU A 213 4.23 -9.81 10.33
CA LEU A 213 3.25 -10.68 10.99
C LEU A 213 3.27 -10.56 12.53
N GLU A 214 3.91 -9.50 13.03
CA GLU A 214 3.87 -9.15 14.45
C GLU A 214 2.44 -8.82 14.87
N SER A 215 2.09 -9.12 16.12
CA SER A 215 0.75 -8.90 16.67
C SER A 215 0.47 -7.46 17.07
N GLU A 216 1.42 -6.54 16.93
CA GLU A 216 1.26 -5.17 17.40
C GLU A 216 0.70 -4.25 16.31
N ALA A 217 -0.57 -3.84 16.48
CA ALA A 217 -1.27 -2.95 15.56
C ALA A 217 -0.65 -1.54 15.44
N LEU A 218 0.27 -1.15 16.33
CA LEU A 218 0.97 0.14 16.23
C LEU A 218 2.03 0.16 15.11
N VAL A 219 2.51 -1.00 14.68
CA VAL A 219 3.60 -1.13 13.70
C VAL A 219 3.28 -2.09 12.54
N SER A 220 2.36 -3.04 12.74
CA SER A 220 1.96 -4.01 11.72
C SER A 220 0.68 -3.61 10.99
N THR A 221 0.74 -3.57 9.66
CA THR A 221 -0.43 -3.45 8.78
C THR A 221 -1.39 -4.62 9.00
N TYR A 222 -0.89 -5.83 9.21
CA TYR A 222 -1.74 -7.02 9.35
C TYR A 222 -2.45 -7.07 10.70
N ALA A 223 -1.76 -6.75 11.80
CA ALA A 223 -2.39 -6.62 13.11
C ALA A 223 -3.39 -5.45 13.14
N PHE A 224 -3.07 -4.32 12.51
CA PHE A 224 -4.03 -3.21 12.37
C PHE A 224 -5.31 -3.64 11.65
N MET A 225 -5.20 -4.32 10.51
CA MET A 225 -6.36 -4.78 9.77
C MET A 225 -7.18 -5.79 10.57
N LYS A 226 -6.52 -6.73 11.27
CA LYS A 226 -7.21 -7.75 12.06
C LYS A 226 -7.86 -7.18 13.32
N ASP A 227 -7.09 -6.49 14.14
CA ASP A 227 -7.49 -6.15 15.51
C ASP A 227 -8.20 -4.81 15.58
N VAL A 228 -7.90 -3.87 14.69
CA VAL A 228 -8.53 -2.54 14.67
C VAL A 228 -9.70 -2.53 13.70
N ILE A 229 -9.45 -2.84 12.43
CA ILE A 229 -10.50 -2.83 11.40
C ILE A 229 -11.46 -4.01 11.57
N GLY A 230 -10.97 -5.19 11.96
CA GLY A 230 -11.79 -6.40 12.12
C GLY A 230 -11.76 -7.34 10.91
N TYR A 231 -10.75 -7.22 10.05
CA TYR A 231 -10.58 -8.07 8.87
C TYR A 231 -9.19 -8.70 8.83
N ASP A 232 -9.12 -10.04 8.82
CA ASP A 232 -7.86 -10.78 8.77
C ASP A 232 -7.28 -10.79 7.33
N LEU A 233 -6.53 -9.73 7.03
CA LEU A 233 -5.91 -9.54 5.72
C LEU A 233 -4.80 -10.56 5.43
N ALA A 234 -4.05 -11.00 6.44
CA ALA A 234 -3.04 -12.03 6.28
C ALA A 234 -3.68 -13.35 5.85
N ALA A 235 -4.72 -13.78 6.57
CA ALA A 235 -5.44 -15.00 6.24
C ALA A 235 -6.11 -14.91 4.85
N PHE A 236 -6.56 -13.73 4.41
CA PHE A 236 -7.02 -13.54 3.03
C PHE A 236 -5.93 -13.85 2.00
N PHE A 237 -4.71 -13.33 2.20
CA PHE A 237 -3.62 -13.60 1.26
C PHE A 237 -3.20 -15.06 1.27
N GLU A 238 -3.10 -15.69 2.44
CA GLU A 238 -2.75 -17.12 2.57
C GLU A 238 -3.74 -18.02 1.81
N ARG A 239 -5.06 -17.83 2.03
CA ARG A 239 -6.09 -18.65 1.39
C ARG A 239 -6.16 -18.46 -0.13
N ASN A 240 -5.74 -17.31 -0.64
CA ASN A 240 -5.81 -16.97 -2.06
C ASN A 240 -4.44 -17.04 -2.75
N GLN A 241 -3.39 -17.44 -2.03
CA GLN A 241 -2.01 -17.37 -2.49
C GLN A 241 -1.80 -18.11 -3.81
N GLU A 242 -2.37 -19.30 -3.97
CA GLU A 242 -2.23 -20.08 -5.21
C GLU A 242 -2.76 -19.31 -6.43
N ALA A 243 -3.98 -18.79 -6.34
CA ALA A 243 -4.60 -18.02 -7.43
C ALA A 243 -3.84 -16.72 -7.73
N ILE A 244 -3.37 -16.02 -6.69
CA ILE A 244 -2.58 -14.79 -6.85
C ILE A 244 -1.27 -15.09 -7.56
N ARG A 245 -0.52 -16.10 -7.09
CA ARG A 245 0.76 -16.51 -7.67
C ARG A 245 0.60 -16.94 -9.11
N GLN A 246 -0.44 -17.72 -9.42
CA GLN A 246 -0.73 -18.13 -10.79
C GLN A 246 -0.94 -16.92 -11.70
N GLN A 247 -1.77 -15.96 -11.29
CA GLN A 247 -2.04 -14.76 -12.08
C GLN A 247 -0.79 -13.90 -12.29
N VAL A 248 0.04 -13.72 -11.25
CA VAL A 248 1.31 -12.98 -11.37
C VAL A 248 2.27 -13.70 -12.31
N HIS A 249 2.39 -15.02 -12.19
CA HIS A 249 3.21 -15.84 -13.08
C HIS A 249 2.76 -15.74 -14.55
N GLU A 250 1.45 -15.79 -14.83
CA GLU A 250 0.90 -15.64 -16.18
C GLU A 250 1.20 -14.26 -16.79
N VAL A 251 1.07 -13.20 -16.00
CA VAL A 251 1.42 -11.82 -16.42
C VAL A 251 2.90 -11.70 -16.75
N VAL A 252 3.76 -12.25 -15.89
CA VAL A 252 5.21 -12.26 -16.09
C VAL A 252 5.56 -13.03 -17.36
N ARG A 253 4.97 -14.22 -17.58
CA ARG A 253 5.18 -14.99 -18.82
C ARG A 253 4.75 -14.23 -20.08
N THR A 254 3.63 -13.52 -20.03
CA THR A 254 3.16 -12.71 -21.17
C THR A 254 4.12 -11.56 -21.47
N LEU A 255 4.68 -10.92 -20.45
CA LEU A 255 5.69 -9.87 -20.62
C LEU A 255 6.96 -10.38 -21.33
N PHE A 256 7.31 -11.66 -21.16
CA PHE A 256 8.42 -12.29 -21.87
C PHE A 256 8.08 -12.72 -23.31
N GLN A 257 6.87 -13.24 -23.53
CA GLN A 257 6.45 -13.73 -24.84
C GLN A 257 6.11 -12.60 -25.83
N GLY A 258 5.73 -11.42 -25.34
CA GLY A 258 5.42 -10.24 -26.17
C GLY A 258 6.64 -9.48 -26.71
N GLY A 259 7.86 -9.98 -26.52
CA GLY A 259 9.10 -9.39 -27.03
C GLY A 259 9.45 -9.75 -28.48
N ASP A 260 8.77 -10.75 -29.05
CA ASP A 260 9.01 -11.25 -30.42
C ASP A 260 7.73 -11.11 -31.29
N VAL A 261 7.35 -9.87 -31.65
CA VAL A 261 6.57 -9.55 -32.86
C VAL A 261 6.94 -8.17 -33.37
#